data_AF-A0A8J4V0J2-F1
#
_entry.id   AF-A0A8J4V0J2-F1
#
_cell.length_a   1.000
_cell.length_b   1.000
_cell.length_c   1.000
_cell.angle_alpha   90.00
_cell.angle_beta   90.00
_cell.angle_gamma   90.00
#
_symmetry.space_group_name_H-M   'P 1'
#
loop_
_entity.id
_entity.type
_entity.pdbx_description
1 polymer ?
#
loop_
_entity_poly.entity_id
_entity_poly.type
_entity_poly.pdbx_seq_one_letter_code
_entity_poly.pdbx_strand_id
1 'polypeptide(L)'
;MERPKKKTTLRFSEEKEDIIIPEKNEISPDLDAKDEEPETASTTATATATPTTNTKEAMIASIPQDVYDKVKDWKVKFAFITKGTNLMSTSKQHKFKQPAHVDSAIRFLAESGVKDSTLVFENDSSLIFSAGSYDGLDIFDDDD
;
A
#
# COMPACT_ATOMS: atom_id res chain seq x y z
N MET A 1 38.29 -38.12 -17.39
CA MET A 1 37.61 -37.93 -16.09
C MET A 1 36.32 -37.18 -16.34
N GLU A 2 35.20 -37.90 -16.42
CA GLU A 2 33.88 -37.38 -16.76
C GLU A 2 33.11 -37.09 -15.46
N ARG A 3 32.55 -35.88 -15.30
CA ARG A 3 31.79 -35.49 -14.11
C ARG A 3 30.29 -35.76 -14.33
N PRO A 4 29.57 -36.41 -13.39
CA PRO A 4 28.13 -36.65 -13.57
C PRO A 4 27.32 -35.37 -13.33
N LYS A 5 26.38 -35.08 -14.22
CA LYS A 5 25.38 -34.01 -14.07
C LYS A 5 24.25 -34.48 -13.15
N LYS A 6 24.15 -33.92 -11.94
CA LYS A 6 22.99 -34.12 -11.05
C LYS A 6 21.79 -33.32 -11.60
N LYS A 7 20.74 -34.02 -12.03
CA LYS A 7 19.40 -33.47 -12.27
C LYS A 7 18.70 -33.29 -10.93
N THR A 8 18.48 -32.04 -10.52
CA THR A 8 17.60 -31.70 -9.40
C THR A 8 16.20 -31.47 -9.95
N THR A 9 15.31 -32.45 -9.78
CA THR A 9 13.87 -32.29 -9.99
C THR A 9 13.28 -31.72 -8.71
N LEU A 10 13.04 -30.40 -8.67
CA LEU A 10 12.22 -29.77 -7.64
C LEU A 10 10.75 -30.01 -8.01
N ARG A 11 10.08 -30.91 -7.28
CA ARG A 11 8.62 -31.00 -7.27
C ARG A 11 8.09 -29.91 -6.33
N PHE A 12 7.33 -28.96 -6.86
CA PHE A 12 6.50 -28.08 -6.03
C PHE A 12 5.15 -28.75 -5.84
N SER A 13 4.82 -29.04 -4.58
CA SER A 13 3.49 -29.47 -4.17
C SER A 13 2.51 -28.31 -4.36
N GLU A 14 1.47 -28.56 -5.13
CA GLU A 14 0.29 -27.71 -5.26
C GLU A 14 -0.65 -28.07 -4.11
N GLU A 15 -0.60 -27.30 -3.02
CA GLU A 15 -1.66 -27.33 -2.00
C GLU A 15 -2.68 -26.24 -2.33
N LYS A 16 -3.89 -26.70 -2.62
CA LYS A 16 -5.12 -25.93 -2.74
C LYS A 16 -5.76 -25.81 -1.35
N GLU A 17 -6.75 -24.93 -1.25
CA GLU A 17 -7.74 -24.80 -0.15
C GLU A 17 -7.21 -23.96 1.04
N ASP A 18 -7.88 -22.95 1.59
CA ASP A 18 -9.31 -22.59 1.66
C ASP A 18 -9.43 -21.04 1.76
N ILE A 19 -10.36 -20.44 1.01
CA ILE A 19 -10.70 -19.02 1.15
C ILE A 19 -11.95 -18.94 2.02
N ILE A 20 -11.77 -18.58 3.29
CA ILE A 20 -12.88 -18.28 4.21
C ILE A 20 -13.41 -16.89 3.84
N ILE A 21 -14.60 -16.85 3.26
CA ILE A 21 -15.41 -15.62 3.09
C ILE A 21 -16.33 -15.52 4.30
N PRO A 22 -16.20 -14.53 5.20
CA PRO A 22 -17.22 -14.30 6.20
C PRO A 22 -18.45 -13.62 5.57
N GLU A 23 -19.56 -14.30 5.78
CA GLU A 23 -20.93 -14.02 5.38
C GLU A 23 -21.45 -12.70 5.95
N LYS A 24 -22.32 -12.04 5.18
CA LYS A 24 -23.11 -10.87 5.60
C LYS A 24 -23.96 -11.22 6.82
N ASN A 25 -24.08 -10.29 7.78
CA ASN A 25 -25.28 -10.22 8.60
C ASN A 25 -25.74 -8.78 8.78
N GLU A 26 -26.98 -8.54 8.37
CA GLU A 26 -27.75 -7.31 8.58
C GLU A 26 -28.01 -7.07 10.08
N ILE A 27 -28.00 -5.80 10.49
CA ILE A 27 -28.95 -5.27 11.48
C ILE A 27 -29.37 -3.89 10.96
N SER A 28 -30.68 -3.70 10.77
CA SER A 28 -31.31 -2.42 10.40
C SER A 28 -31.78 -1.68 11.69
N PRO A 29 -32.54 -0.57 11.60
CA PRO A 29 -32.25 0.71 12.25
C PRO A 29 -32.99 0.92 13.58
N ASP A 30 -32.56 1.88 14.41
CA ASP A 30 -33.38 2.38 15.51
C ASP A 30 -33.35 3.92 15.56
N LEU A 31 -34.54 4.49 15.55
CA LEU A 31 -34.88 5.90 15.71
C LEU A 31 -35.15 6.14 17.20
N ASP A 32 -34.60 7.20 17.81
CA ASP A 32 -35.39 8.19 18.57
C ASP A 32 -34.52 9.36 19.09
N ALA A 33 -35.20 10.43 19.49
CA ALA A 33 -34.73 11.81 19.60
C ALA A 33 -34.25 12.25 21.01
N LYS A 34 -33.51 13.38 21.04
CA LYS A 34 -33.47 14.53 22.00
C LYS A 34 -32.04 14.98 22.28
N ASP A 35 -31.64 16.19 21.86
CA ASP A 35 -31.80 17.48 22.59
C ASP A 35 -30.90 17.56 23.84
N GLU A 36 -29.71 18.17 23.69
CA GLU A 36 -29.07 19.05 24.67
C GLU A 36 -27.77 19.65 24.06
N GLU A 37 -27.58 20.97 24.21
CA GLU A 37 -26.34 21.68 23.87
C GLU A 37 -25.14 21.23 24.74
N PRO A 38 -23.89 21.62 24.40
CA PRO A 38 -23.35 22.77 25.14
C PRO A 38 -22.38 23.69 24.37
N GLU A 39 -22.30 24.91 24.91
CA GLU A 39 -21.40 26.00 24.57
C GLU A 39 -19.91 25.75 24.95
N THR A 40 -19.04 26.56 24.34
CA THR A 40 -17.75 27.12 24.84
C THR A 40 -16.46 26.29 24.94
N ALA A 41 -15.54 26.67 24.05
CA ALA A 41 -14.15 27.09 24.29
C ALA A 41 -13.18 26.26 25.17
N SER A 42 -12.10 25.84 24.49
CA SER A 42 -10.70 25.82 24.96
C SER A 42 -10.28 24.72 25.94
N THR A 43 -9.30 23.90 25.54
CA THR A 43 -7.98 23.75 26.20
C THR A 43 -7.31 22.43 25.80
N THR A 44 -6.04 22.51 25.39
CA THR A 44 -5.04 21.42 25.24
C THR A 44 -5.33 20.33 24.20
N ALA A 45 -4.81 20.57 22.99
CA ALA A 45 -4.41 19.49 22.09
C ALA A 45 -3.20 18.76 22.70
N THR A 46 -3.46 17.82 23.60
CA THR A 46 -2.53 16.75 23.94
C THR A 46 -2.41 15.89 22.68
N ALA A 47 -1.29 16.00 21.98
CA ALA A 47 -0.95 15.17 20.84
C ALA A 47 -0.74 13.73 21.32
N THR A 48 -1.85 13.01 21.47
CA THR A 48 -1.87 11.55 21.51
C THR A 48 -1.38 11.10 20.13
N ALA A 49 -0.18 10.53 20.07
CA ALA A 49 0.33 9.88 18.87
C ALA A 49 -0.55 8.67 18.57
N THR A 50 -1.67 8.91 17.90
CA THR A 50 -2.52 7.90 17.27
C THR A 50 -1.61 7.12 16.32
N PRO A 51 -1.62 5.77 16.35
CA PRO A 51 -0.85 5.00 15.37
C PRO A 51 -1.31 5.48 14.00
N THR A 52 -0.40 6.11 13.26
CA THR A 52 -0.63 6.62 11.91
C THR A 52 -0.99 5.41 11.07
N THR A 53 -2.28 5.12 10.98
CA THR A 53 -2.79 4.03 10.16
C THR A 53 -2.70 4.61 8.77
N ASN A 54 -1.66 4.22 8.03
CA ASN A 54 -1.47 4.60 6.64
C ASN A 54 -2.60 3.95 5.83
N THR A 55 -3.78 4.56 5.85
CA THR A 55 -4.95 4.08 5.10
C THR A 55 -4.74 4.39 3.63
N LYS A 56 -5.32 3.55 2.77
CA LYS A 56 -5.29 3.72 1.31
C LYS A 56 -5.73 5.14 0.92
N GLU A 57 -6.80 5.64 1.53
CA GLU A 57 -7.38 6.96 1.25
C GLU A 57 -6.42 8.09 1.62
N ALA A 58 -5.76 8.01 2.77
CA ALA A 58 -4.77 9.01 3.18
C ALA A 58 -3.56 9.04 2.23
N MET A 59 -3.09 7.88 1.79
CA MET A 59 -1.99 7.79 0.81
C MET A 59 -2.38 8.39 -0.54
N ILE A 60 -3.57 8.07 -1.05
CA ILE A 60 -4.05 8.65 -2.33
C ILE A 60 -4.25 10.15 -2.20
N ALA A 61 -4.89 10.62 -1.13
CA ALA A 61 -5.14 12.04 -0.89
C ALA A 61 -3.85 12.86 -0.71
N SER A 62 -2.75 12.23 -0.30
CA SER A 62 -1.44 12.89 -0.21
C SER A 62 -0.79 13.16 -1.56
N ILE A 63 -1.20 12.44 -2.62
CA ILE A 63 -0.64 12.62 -3.97
C ILE A 63 -1.31 13.85 -4.60
N PRO A 64 -0.53 14.85 -5.09
CA PRO A 64 -1.08 15.97 -5.84
C PRO A 64 -1.87 15.48 -7.04
N GLN A 65 -3.01 16.11 -7.31
CA GLN A 65 -3.92 15.64 -8.35
C GLN A 65 -3.25 15.61 -9.74
N ASP A 66 -2.40 16.58 -10.06
CA ASP A 66 -1.61 16.59 -11.31
C ASP A 66 -0.70 15.36 -11.45
N VAL A 67 -0.08 14.94 -10.35
CA VAL A 67 0.78 13.75 -10.30
C VAL A 67 -0.08 12.49 -10.45
N TYR A 68 -1.19 12.42 -9.71
CA TYR A 68 -2.11 11.29 -9.77
C TYR A 68 -2.68 11.12 -11.18
N ASP A 69 -3.14 12.19 -11.82
CA ASP A 69 -3.65 12.15 -13.20
C ASP A 69 -2.59 11.71 -14.21
N LYS A 70 -1.31 12.05 -13.98
CA LYS A 70 -0.20 11.60 -14.82
C LYS A 70 0.08 10.10 -14.67
N VAL A 71 0.00 9.57 -13.45
CA VAL A 71 0.39 8.19 -13.14
C VAL A 71 -0.76 7.20 -13.06
N LYS A 72 -2.04 7.64 -13.04
CA LYS A 72 -3.22 6.76 -12.86
C LYS A 72 -3.30 5.64 -13.89
N ASP A 73 -2.88 5.93 -15.11
CA ASP A 73 -2.89 5.01 -16.24
C ASP A 73 -1.63 4.13 -16.27
N TRP A 74 -0.59 4.50 -15.52
CA TRP A 74 0.65 3.76 -15.42
C TRP A 74 0.46 2.49 -14.59
N LYS A 75 1.19 1.47 -15.00
CA LYS A 75 1.14 0.15 -14.39
C LYS A 75 2.37 -0.06 -13.52
N VAL A 76 2.15 -0.51 -12.29
CA VAL A 76 3.19 -0.79 -11.29
C VAL A 76 3.70 -2.21 -11.49
N LYS A 77 5.01 -2.35 -11.72
CA LYS A 77 5.69 -3.62 -11.95
C LYS A 77 6.19 -4.25 -10.65
N PHE A 78 6.73 -3.42 -9.75
CA PHE A 78 7.14 -3.85 -8.41
C PHE A 78 7.05 -2.70 -7.41
N ALA A 79 6.92 -3.05 -6.14
CA ALA A 79 7.00 -2.14 -5.01
C ALA A 79 8.24 -2.46 -4.17
N PHE A 80 9.09 -1.48 -3.94
CA PHE A 80 10.13 -1.56 -2.94
C PHE A 80 9.59 -1.05 -1.61
N ILE A 81 9.75 -1.84 -0.57
CA ILE A 81 9.40 -1.48 0.79
C ILE A 81 10.73 -1.27 1.51
N THR A 82 10.98 -0.06 1.99
CA THR A 82 12.23 0.30 2.66
C THR A 82 12.05 0.19 4.18
N LYS A 83 10.92 0.63 4.72
CA LYS A 83 10.56 0.49 6.13
C LYS A 83 9.10 0.09 6.32
N GLY A 84 8.88 -0.96 7.12
CA GLY A 84 7.56 -1.42 7.55
C GLY A 84 7.24 -0.97 8.97
N THR A 85 5.97 -0.93 9.34
CA THR A 85 5.52 -0.63 10.73
C THR A 85 6.10 -1.59 11.78
N ASN A 86 6.39 -2.84 11.41
CA ASN A 86 6.94 -3.86 12.31
C ASN A 86 8.39 -4.31 12.00
N LEU A 87 9.06 -3.71 11.01
CA LEU A 87 10.43 -4.12 10.63
C LEU A 87 11.40 -2.93 10.66
N MET A 88 12.46 -3.11 11.47
CA MET A 88 13.46 -2.09 11.80
C MET A 88 14.27 -1.61 10.57
N SER A 89 14.41 -2.46 9.56
CA SER A 89 14.77 -2.14 8.19
C SER A 89 14.69 -3.43 7.38
N THR A 90 13.82 -3.49 6.38
CA THR A 90 13.86 -4.58 5.40
C THR A 90 13.55 -3.99 4.05
N SER A 91 14.59 -3.77 3.26
CA SER A 91 14.45 -3.56 1.82
C SER A 91 13.85 -4.84 1.23
N LYS A 92 12.51 -4.87 1.12
CA LYS A 92 11.74 -5.98 0.56
C LYS A 92 11.17 -5.52 -0.76
N GLN A 93 11.50 -6.23 -1.83
CA GLN A 93 10.88 -6.01 -3.12
C GLN A 93 9.67 -6.93 -3.26
N HIS A 94 8.50 -6.36 -3.49
CA HIS A 94 7.31 -7.09 -3.90
C HIS A 94 7.14 -6.95 -5.42
N LYS A 95 7.33 -8.03 -6.15
CA LYS A 95 7.06 -8.08 -7.59
C LYS A 95 5.62 -8.52 -7.81
N PHE A 96 4.81 -7.69 -8.45
CA PHE A 96 3.45 -8.06 -8.80
C PHE A 96 3.48 -9.09 -9.93
N LYS A 97 2.64 -10.14 -9.84
CA LYS A 97 2.55 -11.19 -10.88
C LYS A 97 2.11 -10.62 -12.22
N GLN A 98 1.22 -9.64 -12.17
CA GLN A 98 0.79 -8.83 -13.31
C GLN A 98 0.96 -7.36 -12.94
N PRO A 99 1.28 -6.49 -13.90
CA PRO A 99 1.37 -5.06 -13.65
C PRO A 99 0.07 -4.53 -13.05
N ALA A 100 0.15 -4.00 -11.84
CA ALA A 100 -1.00 -3.55 -11.06
C ALA A 100 -1.28 -2.06 -11.33
N HIS A 101 -2.52 -1.61 -11.17
CA HIS A 101 -2.80 -0.18 -11.15
C HIS A 101 -2.26 0.47 -9.88
N VAL A 102 -2.02 1.78 -9.94
CA VAL A 102 -1.54 2.61 -8.81
C VAL A 102 -2.43 2.41 -7.58
N ASP A 103 -3.75 2.42 -7.76
CA ASP A 103 -4.72 2.24 -6.68
C ASP A 103 -4.59 0.88 -5.97
N SER A 104 -4.41 -0.21 -6.73
CA SER A 104 -4.17 -1.55 -6.20
C SER A 104 -2.83 -1.67 -5.49
N ALA A 105 -1.80 -1.02 -6.04
CA ALA A 105 -0.46 -1.01 -5.44
C ALA A 105 -0.47 -0.23 -4.12
N ILE A 106 -1.10 0.95 -4.07
CA ILE A 106 -1.26 1.74 -2.84
C ILE A 106 -2.07 0.97 -1.81
N ARG A 107 -3.14 0.28 -2.22
CA ARG A 107 -3.91 -0.60 -1.33
C ARG A 107 -3.00 -1.67 -0.69
N PHE A 108 -2.15 -2.31 -1.49
CA PHE A 108 -1.19 -3.30 -0.97
C PHE A 108 -0.20 -2.68 0.04
N LEU A 109 0.29 -1.46 -0.21
CA LEU A 109 1.16 -0.74 0.72
C LEU A 109 0.45 -0.46 2.05
N ALA A 110 -0.79 0.03 2.00
CA ALA A 110 -1.62 0.31 3.16
C ALA A 110 -1.91 -0.96 3.98
N GLU A 111 -2.34 -2.04 3.33
CA GLU A 111 -2.60 -3.35 3.98
C GLU A 111 -1.32 -3.96 4.58
N SER A 112 -0.17 -3.71 3.95
CA SER A 112 1.14 -4.16 4.44
C SER A 112 1.66 -3.30 5.60
N GLY A 113 1.00 -2.18 5.93
CA GLY A 113 1.42 -1.26 6.98
C GLY A 113 2.82 -0.70 6.73
N VAL A 114 3.15 -0.34 5.49
CA VAL A 114 4.47 0.22 5.17
C VAL A 114 4.51 1.72 5.49
N LYS A 115 5.69 2.20 5.89
CA LYS A 115 5.95 3.64 6.10
C LYS A 115 6.70 4.23 4.93
N ASP A 116 7.81 3.62 4.55
CA ASP A 116 8.65 4.09 3.45
C ASP A 116 8.63 3.05 2.33
N SER A 117 8.21 3.47 1.14
CA SER A 117 8.07 2.60 -0.02
C SER A 117 8.16 3.34 -1.34
N THR A 118 8.59 2.65 -2.39
CA THR A 118 8.69 3.17 -3.76
C THR A 118 7.94 2.22 -4.69
N LEU A 119 6.96 2.73 -5.42
CA LEU A 119 6.29 2.01 -6.50
C LEU A 119 7.04 2.28 -7.79
N VAL A 120 7.43 1.22 -8.50
CA VAL A 120 8.11 1.37 -9.79
C VAL A 120 7.19 0.88 -10.90
N PHE A 121 7.02 1.75 -11.89
CA PHE A 121 6.12 1.56 -13.01
C PHE A 121 6.80 0.79 -14.15
N GLU A 122 6.02 0.42 -15.17
CA GLU A 122 6.54 -0.25 -16.37
C GLU A 122 7.38 0.66 -17.27
N ASN A 123 7.19 1.98 -17.18
CA ASN A 123 8.00 3.00 -17.86
C ASN A 123 9.24 3.41 -17.03
N ASP A 124 9.67 2.56 -16.09
CA ASP A 124 10.79 2.76 -15.16
C ASP A 124 10.72 4.04 -14.29
N SER A 125 9.64 4.81 -14.38
CA SER A 125 9.32 5.88 -13.45
C SER A 125 8.99 5.30 -12.07
N SER A 126 9.16 6.10 -11.02
CA SER A 126 9.00 5.65 -9.65
C SER A 126 8.21 6.66 -8.80
N LEU A 127 7.15 6.20 -8.15
CA LEU A 127 6.38 6.97 -7.16
C LEU A 127 6.87 6.65 -5.75
N ILE A 128 7.35 7.65 -5.04
CA ILE A 128 8.00 7.51 -3.74
C ILE A 128 7.02 7.93 -2.64
N PHE A 129 6.92 7.11 -1.60
CA PHE A 129 6.19 7.38 -0.38
C PHE A 129 7.12 7.33 0.82
N SER A 130 7.07 8.37 1.65
CA SER A 130 7.82 8.52 2.89
C SER A 130 6.85 8.70 4.04
N ALA A 131 7.07 7.99 5.14
CA ALA A 131 6.20 8.03 6.33
C ALA A 131 4.69 7.88 6.04
N GLY A 132 4.32 7.14 4.99
CA GLY A 132 2.93 6.90 4.60
C GLY A 132 2.28 7.99 3.76
N SER A 133 3.05 8.96 3.27
CA SER A 133 2.56 10.03 2.40
C SER A 133 3.40 10.11 1.13
N TYR A 134 2.84 10.68 0.07
CA TYR A 134 3.56 11.00 -1.15
C TYR A 134 4.76 11.89 -0.83
N ASP A 135 5.91 11.51 -1.37
CA ASP A 135 7.18 12.21 -1.20
C ASP A 135 7.65 12.82 -2.53
N GLY A 136 7.57 12.05 -3.61
CA GLY A 136 8.02 12.50 -4.93
C GLY A 136 7.66 11.52 -6.05
N LEU A 137 7.73 12.02 -7.28
CA LEU A 137 7.65 11.24 -8.51
C LEU A 137 8.99 11.41 -9.23
N ASP A 138 9.70 10.31 -9.41
CA ASP A 138 10.93 10.24 -10.20
C ASP A 138 10.58 9.73 -11.60
N ILE A 139 10.82 10.55 -12.61
CA ILE A 139 10.47 10.27 -14.00
C ILE A 139 11.75 10.10 -14.77
N PHE A 140 12.01 8.87 -15.22
CA PHE A 140 13.06 8.58 -16.18
C PHE A 140 12.46 8.70 -17.58
N ASP A 141 12.38 9.93 -18.07
CA ASP A 141 12.21 10.18 -19.51
C ASP A 141 13.62 10.15 -20.10
N ASP A 142 13.93 9.07 -20.84
CA ASP A 142 15.13 8.95 -21.67
C ASP A 142 14.91 9.86 -22.89
N ASP A 143 14.96 11.17 -22.66
CA ASP A 143 14.84 12.18 -23.72
C ASP A 143 16.19 12.24 -24.45
N ASP A 144 16.30 11.41 -25.51
CA ASP A 144 17.30 11.48 -26.59
C ASP A 144 16.73 12.30 -27.78
#